data_AF-A0A2E1ZD62-F1
#
_entry.id   AF-A0A2E1ZD62-F1
#
_cell.length_a   1.000
_cell.length_b   1.000
_cell.length_c   1.000
_cell.angle_alpha   90.00
_cell.angle_beta   90.00
_cell.angle_gamma   90.00
#
_symmetry.space_group_name_H-M   'P 1'
#
loop_
_entity.id
_entity.type
_entity.pdbx_description
1 polymer ?
#
loop_
_entity_poly.entity_id
_entity_poly.type
_entity_poly.pdbx_seq_one_letter_code
_entity_poly.pdbx_strand_id
1 'polypeptide(L)' 'NEINGAFYENYDSESRTVELDIFVDRTSVEVFVDGGAFSTAHPLEEAKSSSGLEIKGRYVYNIKSLEVIELNSIW' A
#
# COMPACT_ATOMS: atom_id res chain seq x y z
N ASN A 1 -8.68 -15.34 -0.91
CA ASN A 1 -8.36 -14.05 -0.28
C ASN A 1 -6.92 -14.12 0.17
N GLU A 2 -6.01 -13.78 -0.73
CA GLU A 2 -4.59 -13.72 -0.40
C GLU A 2 -4.07 -12.36 -0.81
N ILE A 3 -3.21 -11.79 0.02
CA ILE A 3 -2.43 -10.60 -0.31
C ILE A 3 -0.98 -11.04 -0.30
N ASN A 4 -0.30 -10.82 -1.42
CA ASN A 4 1.09 -11.22 -1.60
C ASN A 4 1.36 -12.72 -1.29
N GLY A 5 0.42 -13.61 -1.62
CA GLY A 5 0.52 -15.06 -1.36
C GLY A 5 0.30 -15.47 0.11
N ALA A 6 0.02 -14.54 1.01
CA ALA A 6 -0.37 -14.81 2.38
C ALA A 6 -1.90 -14.79 2.52
N PHE A 7 -2.45 -15.70 3.33
CA PHE A 7 -3.88 -15.71 3.63
C PHE A 7 -4.31 -14.40 4.29
N TYR A 8 -5.42 -13.85 3.80
CA TYR A 8 -5.97 -12.59 4.24
C TYR A 8 -7.47 -12.73 4.49
N GLU A 9 -7.92 -12.50 5.72
CA GLU A 9 -9.34 -12.46 6.06
C GLU A 9 -9.85 -11.04 5.84
N ASN A 10 -10.45 -10.78 4.67
CA ASN A 10 -11.00 -9.47 4.36
C ASN A 10 -12.16 -9.16 5.32
N TYR A 11 -12.04 -8.05 6.06
CA TYR A 11 -13.02 -7.62 7.06
C TYR A 11 -14.39 -7.26 6.44
N ASP A 12 -14.43 -6.87 5.17
CA ASP A 12 -15.64 -6.57 4.40
C ASP A 12 -15.67 -7.37 3.09
N SER A 13 -16.10 -8.62 3.23
CA SER A 13 -16.27 -9.56 2.10
C SER A 13 -17.31 -9.12 1.06
N GLU A 14 -18.22 -8.20 1.42
CA GLU A 14 -19.31 -7.75 0.54
C GLU A 14 -18.82 -6.67 -0.42
N SER A 15 -18.11 -5.66 0.06
CA SER A 15 -17.62 -4.58 -0.80
C SER A 15 -16.35 -4.94 -1.56
N ARG A 16 -15.61 -5.97 -1.10
CA ARG A 16 -14.28 -6.36 -1.61
C ARG A 16 -13.32 -5.17 -1.68
N THR A 17 -13.50 -4.22 -0.77
CA THR A 17 -12.60 -3.08 -0.62
C THR A 17 -11.38 -3.55 0.16
N VAL A 18 -10.26 -2.89 -0.11
CA VAL A 18 -9.06 -3.00 0.71
C VAL A 18 -8.56 -1.59 0.97
N GLU A 19 -8.24 -1.31 2.21
CA GLU A 19 -7.60 -0.08 2.67
C GLU A 19 -6.10 -0.34 2.80
N LEU A 20 -5.30 0.59 2.28
CA LEU A 20 -3.84 0.49 2.27
C LEU A 20 -3.25 1.79 2.83
N ASP A 21 -2.55 1.70 3.95
CA ASP A 21 -1.66 2.75 4.43
C ASP A 21 -0.24 2.43 3.97
N ILE A 22 0.33 3.30 3.13
CA ILE A 22 1.63 3.08 2.50
C ILE A 22 2.61 4.16 2.95
N PHE A 23 3.67 3.76 3.64
CA PHE A 23 4.79 4.61 4.01
C PHE A 23 5.95 4.38 3.06
N VAL A 24 6.50 5.45 2.50
CA VAL A 24 7.64 5.39 1.58
C VAL A 24 8.75 6.32 2.09
N ASP A 25 9.76 5.75 2.73
CA ASP A 25 10.96 6.48 3.15
C ASP A 25 12.03 6.45 2.04
N ARG A 26 13.25 6.90 2.34
CA ARG A 26 14.38 6.94 1.42
C ARG A 26 14.82 5.56 0.95
N THR A 27 14.66 4.54 1.80
CA THR A 27 15.20 3.19 1.55
C THR A 27 14.21 2.07 1.88
N SER A 28 12.98 2.36 2.26
CA SER A 28 11.98 1.37 2.64
C SER A 28 10.58 1.75 2.18
N VAL A 29 9.76 0.71 2.01
CA VAL A 29 8.32 0.80 1.84
C VAL A 29 7.67 -0.11 2.87
N GLU A 30 6.69 0.42 3.58
CA GLU A 30 5.88 -0.30 4.56
C GLU A 30 4.42 -0.16 4.17
N VAL A 31 3.69 -1.28 4.18
CA VAL A 31 2.29 -1.34 3.77
C VAL A 31 1.49 -1.99 4.89
N PHE A 32 0.45 -1.30 5.34
CA PHE A 32 -0.53 -1.81 6.30
C PHE A 32 -1.87 -1.95 5.60
N VAL A 33 -2.48 -3.13 5.73
CA VAL A 33 -3.74 -3.48 5.08
C VAL A 33 -4.84 -3.54 6.14
N ASP A 34 -5.96 -2.87 5.87
CA ASP A 34 -7.15 -2.77 6.72
C ASP A 34 -6.76 -2.56 8.20
N GLY A 35 -6.10 -1.43 8.49
CA GLY A 35 -5.68 -1.06 9.85
C GLY A 35 -4.60 -1.97 10.46
N GLY A 36 -3.88 -2.74 9.64
CA GLY A 36 -2.79 -3.63 10.06
C GLY A 36 -3.20 -5.08 10.29
N ALA A 37 -4.38 -5.51 9.83
CA ALA A 37 -4.76 -6.93 9.78
C ALA A 37 -3.75 -7.77 8.98
N PHE A 38 -3.09 -7.15 8.01
CA PHE A 38 -1.87 -7.63 7.40
C PHE A 38 -0.88 -6.47 7.23
N SER A 39 0.41 -6.75 7.36
CA SER A 39 1.46 -5.76 7.10
C SER A 39 2.67 -6.40 6.44
N THR A 40 3.32 -5.66 5.56
CA THR A 40 4.60 -6.07 4.98
C THR A 40 5.53 -4.87 4.84
N ALA A 41 6.83 -5.14 4.89
CA ALA A 41 7.88 -4.14 4.72
C ALA A 41 8.95 -4.67 3.77
N HIS A 42 9.41 -3.81 2.87
CA HIS A 42 10.41 -4.15 1.87
C HIS A 42 11.43 -3.03 1.73
N PRO A 43 12.71 -3.34 1.44
CA PRO A 43 13.67 -2.34 1.03
C PRO A 43 13.23 -1.73 -0.31
N LEU A 44 13.50 -0.44 -0.49
CA LEU A 44 13.36 0.21 -1.79
C LEU A 44 14.66 -0.04 -2.57
N GLU A 45 14.61 -0.95 -3.55
CA GLU A 45 15.81 -1.36 -4.31
C GLU A 45 16.35 -0.24 -5.21
N GLU A 46 15.47 0.68 -5.65
CA GLU A 46 15.81 1.81 -6.51
C GLU A 46 15.44 3.14 -5.86
N ALA A 47 16.15 4.21 -6.20
CA ALA A 47 15.78 5.55 -5.74
C ALA A 47 14.40 5.96 -6.32
N LYS A 48 13.67 6.81 -5.58
CA LYS A 48 12.38 7.37 -6.03
C LYS A 48 12.51 7.98 -7.42
N SER A 49 11.62 7.62 -8.33
CA SER A 49 11.54 8.24 -9.66
C SER A 49 10.85 9.60 -9.60
N SER A 50 11.00 10.40 -10.65
CA SER A 50 10.22 11.64 -10.82
C SER A 50 8.80 11.41 -11.34
N SER A 51 8.37 10.15 -11.54
CA SER A 51 7.06 9.84 -12.13
C SER A 51 5.91 9.83 -11.12
N GLY A 52 6.21 9.95 -9.82
CA GLY A 52 5.20 10.00 -8.76
C GLY A 52 4.60 8.63 -8.45
N LEU A 53 3.33 8.62 -8.02
CA LEU A 53 2.62 7.38 -7.69
C LEU A 53 1.95 6.79 -8.92
N GLU A 54 2.41 5.61 -9.35
CA GLU A 54 1.81 4.85 -10.45
C GLU A 54 1.08 3.61 -9.90
N ILE A 55 -0.23 3.57 -10.04
CA ILE A 55 -1.04 2.38 -9.70
C ILE A 55 -1.23 1.55 -10.96
N LYS A 56 -0.61 0.36 -10.97
CA LYS A 56 -0.72 -0.61 -12.07
C LYS A 56 -1.25 -1.93 -11.51
N GLY A 57 -2.06 -2.61 -12.30
CA GLY A 57 -2.34 -4.00 -12.02
C GLY A 57 -3.06 -4.69 -13.18
N ARG A 58 -3.24 -5.99 -13.02
CA ARG A 58 -3.77 -6.87 -14.08
C ARG A 58 -5.27 -6.67 -14.32
N TYR A 59 -6.00 -6.15 -13.34
CA TYR A 59 -7.43 -5.93 -13.37
C TYR A 59 -7.77 -4.44 -13.25
N VAL A 60 -9.03 -4.10 -13.51
CA VAL A 60 -9.53 -2.73 -13.30
C VAL A 60 -9.80 -2.54 -11.81
N TYR A 61 -9.12 -1.56 -11.20
CA TYR A 61 -9.35 -1.15 -9.81
C TYR A 61 -10.10 0.17 -9.79
N ASN A 62 -11.12 0.27 -8.94
CA ASN A 62 -11.80 1.53 -8.66
C ASN A 62 -11.18 2.13 -7.40
N ILE A 63 -10.45 3.24 -7.55
CA ILE A 63 -9.91 4.01 -6.43
C ILE A 63 -11.08 4.78 -5.82
N LYS A 64 -11.53 4.38 -4.62
CA LYS A 64 -12.59 5.08 -3.90
C LYS A 64 -12.10 6.38 -3.28
N SER A 65 -10.90 6.33 -2.68
CA SER A 65 -10.21 7.47 -2.07
C SER A 65 -8.71 7.30 -2.27
N LEU A 66 -8.00 8.42 -2.41
CA LEU A 66 -6.54 8.48 -2.43
C LEU A 66 -6.12 9.77 -1.74
N GLU A 67 -5.30 9.64 -0.70
CA GLU A 67 -4.67 10.77 -0.01
C GLU A 67 -3.14 10.57 -0.06
N VAL A 68 -2.41 11.65 -0.32
CA VAL A 68 -0.95 11.65 -0.36
C VAL A 68 -0.46 12.74 0.57
N ILE A 69 0.33 12.35 1.57
CA ILE A 69 0.84 13.24 2.61
C ILE A 69 2.37 13.23 2.53
N GLU A 70 2.97 14.42 2.47
CA GLU A 70 4.42 14.57 2.57
C GLU A 70 4.82 14.60 4.06
N LEU A 71 5.65 13.64 4.45
CA LEU A 71 6.12 13.51 5.82
C LEU A 71 7.41 14.30 6.02
N ASN A 72 7.51 14.99 7.16
CA ASN A 72 8.74 15.66 7.57
C ASN A 72 9.76 14.66 8.13
N SER A 73 11.04 15.01 8.01
CA SER A 73 12.11 14.35 8.74
C SER A 73 11.82 14.36 10.25
N ILE A 74 12.07 13.23 10.92
CA ILE A 74 12.05 13.14 12.39
C ILE A 74 13.36 13.60 13.03
N TRP A 75 14.34 13.98 12.20
CA TRP A 75 15.65 14.54 12.57
C TRP A 75 15.75 15.99 12.12
#